data_AF-A0A9P1HUH1-F1
#
_entry.id   AF-A0A9P1HUH1-F1
#
_cell.length_a   1.000
_cell.length_b   1.000
_cell.length_c   1.000
_cell.angle_alpha   90.00
_cell.angle_beta   90.00
_cell.angle_gamma   90.00
#
_symmetry.space_group_name_H-M   'P 1'
#
loop_
_entity.id
_entity.type
_entity.pdbx_description
1 polymer ?
#
loop_
_entity_poly.entity_id
_entity_poly.type
_entity_poly.pdbx_seq_one_letter_code
_entity_poly.pdbx_strand_id
1 'polypeptide(L)'
;MFYQICLAFIILSTEVLADEEKYCVTCKALIKDAINYYGQNISTVTESSLTTTTSSLCRKYYIGFEEVICRILLQVNASDLLKALQTGVSIDTICEKGGVCNNNDYYRQRII
;
A
#
# COMPACT_ATOMS: atom_id res chain seq x y z
N MET A 1 -6.79 8.41 -16.57
CA MET A 1 -8.09 7.75 -16.28
C MET A 1 -8.05 6.85 -15.03
N PHE A 2 -7.07 6.99 -14.13
CA PHE A 2 -6.88 6.09 -12.97
C PHE A 2 -7.57 6.56 -11.66
N TYR A 3 -8.10 7.77 -11.61
CA TYR A 3 -8.63 8.37 -10.36
C TYR A 3 -10.12 8.09 -10.08
N GLN A 4 -10.91 7.64 -11.07
CA GLN A 4 -12.38 7.54 -10.87
C GLN A 4 -12.86 6.23 -10.25
N ILE A 5 -12.05 5.17 -10.21
CA ILE A 5 -12.49 3.90 -9.59
C ILE A 5 -12.34 3.96 -8.06
N CYS A 6 -11.32 4.65 -7.53
CA CYS A 6 -11.21 4.88 -6.09
C CYS A 6 -12.29 5.82 -5.54
N LEU A 7 -12.69 6.84 -6.33
CA LEU A 7 -13.67 7.84 -5.88
C LEU A 7 -15.11 7.32 -5.79
N ALA A 8 -15.49 6.30 -6.56
CA ALA A 8 -16.86 5.78 -6.52
C ALA A 8 -17.16 4.91 -5.28
N PHE A 9 -16.16 4.28 -4.66
CA PHE A 9 -16.37 3.41 -3.49
C PHE A 9 -16.32 4.13 -2.14
N ILE A 10 -15.72 5.33 -2.08
CA ILE A 10 -15.64 6.14 -0.86
C ILE A 10 -17.02 6.75 -0.49
N ILE A 11 -17.98 6.80 -1.43
CA ILE A 11 -19.30 7.44 -1.21
C ILE A 11 -20.22 6.63 -0.27
N LEU A 12 -19.88 5.38 0.08
CA LEU A 12 -20.73 4.52 0.92
C LEU A 12 -20.32 4.40 2.40
N SER A 13 -19.19 4.98 2.83
CA SER A 13 -18.73 4.90 4.22
C SER A 13 -18.38 6.29 4.75
N THR A 14 -19.28 6.88 5.51
CA THR A 14 -19.13 8.20 6.17
C THR A 14 -18.11 8.20 7.33
N GLU A 15 -17.12 7.31 7.34
CA GLU A 15 -16.14 7.12 8.41
C GLU A 15 -14.67 7.31 7.96
N VAL A 16 -14.42 7.54 6.66
CA VAL A 16 -13.09 7.45 6.03
C VAL A 16 -12.06 8.51 6.53
N LEU A 17 -12.48 9.62 7.13
CA LEU A 17 -11.56 10.72 7.47
C LEU A 17 -10.68 10.48 8.71
N ALA A 18 -11.04 9.53 9.59
CA ALA A 18 -10.20 9.18 10.75
C ALA A 18 -9.21 8.03 10.46
N ASP A 19 -9.33 7.40 9.29
CA ASP A 19 -8.61 6.17 8.95
C ASP A 19 -7.48 6.43 7.93
N GLU A 20 -7.39 7.62 7.32
CA GLU A 20 -6.29 7.96 6.38
C GLU A 20 -4.90 7.78 6.99
N GLU A 21 -4.70 8.23 8.24
CA GLU A 21 -3.43 8.03 8.96
C GLU A 21 -3.17 6.54 9.24
N LYS A 22 -4.21 5.78 9.59
CA LYS A 22 -4.13 4.33 9.87
C LYS A 22 -3.83 3.54 8.59
N TYR A 23 -4.46 3.87 7.46
CA TYR A 23 -4.15 3.28 6.17
C TYR A 23 -2.75 3.65 5.70
N CYS A 24 -2.29 4.88 5.93
CA CYS A 24 -0.94 5.31 5.59
C CYS A 24 0.11 4.55 6.41
N VAL A 25 -0.05 4.47 7.74
CA VAL A 25 0.83 3.67 8.61
C VAL A 25 0.83 2.20 8.20
N THR A 26 -0.34 1.65 7.88
CA THR A 26 -0.49 0.26 7.47
C THR A 26 0.15 -0.01 6.11
N CYS A 27 0.02 0.90 5.14
CA CYS A 27 0.72 0.81 3.85
C CYS A 27 2.22 0.77 4.05
N LYS A 28 2.78 1.68 4.85
CA LYS A 28 4.21 1.71 5.13
C LYS A 28 4.69 0.42 5.80
N ALA A 29 3.92 -0.10 6.76
CA ALA A 29 4.21 -1.36 7.42
C ALA A 29 4.16 -2.55 6.45
N LEU A 30 3.14 -2.61 5.58
CA LEU A 30 2.99 -3.66 4.57
C LEU A 30 4.16 -3.66 3.58
N ILE A 31 4.54 -2.50 3.05
CA ILE A 31 5.66 -2.38 2.12
C ILE A 31 6.99 -2.71 2.81
N LYS A 32 7.17 -2.26 4.05
CA LYS A 32 8.36 -2.61 4.85
C LYS A 32 8.45 -4.11 5.09
N ASP A 33 7.34 -4.77 5.43
CA ASP A 33 7.28 -6.22 5.61
C ASP A 33 7.56 -6.95 4.28
N ALA A 34 7.06 -6.44 3.15
CA ALA A 34 7.36 -6.99 1.83
C ALA A 34 8.87 -6.89 1.53
N ILE A 35 9.50 -5.74 1.77
CA ILE A 35 10.95 -5.56 1.61
C ILE A 35 11.71 -6.51 2.52
N ASN A 36 11.33 -6.61 3.80
CA ASN A 36 11.97 -7.51 4.76
C ASN A 36 11.83 -8.99 4.36
N TYR A 37 10.69 -9.38 3.78
CA TYR A 37 10.46 -10.73 3.29
C TYR A 37 11.43 -11.12 2.17
N TYR A 38 11.75 -10.19 1.26
CA TYR A 38 12.69 -10.43 0.17
C TYR A 38 14.16 -10.13 0.53
N GLY A 39 14.39 -9.34 1.57
CA GLY A 39 15.73 -8.93 2.00
C GLY A 39 16.50 -8.24 0.87
N GLN A 40 17.74 -8.67 0.64
CA GLN A 40 18.61 -8.17 -0.43
C GLN A 40 18.22 -8.69 -1.83
N ASN A 41 17.25 -9.60 -1.94
CA ASN A 41 16.92 -10.28 -3.20
C ASN A 41 15.80 -9.61 -4.00
N ILE A 42 15.39 -8.39 -3.64
CA ILE A 42 14.29 -7.66 -4.32
C ILE A 42 14.51 -7.55 -5.84
N SER A 43 15.77 -7.47 -6.27
CA SER A 43 16.19 -7.40 -7.68
C SER A 43 15.88 -8.67 -8.49
N THR A 44 15.65 -9.80 -7.81
CA THR A 44 15.32 -11.11 -8.43
C THR A 44 13.84 -11.48 -8.30
N VAL A 45 13.05 -10.64 -7.63
CA VAL A 45 11.62 -10.88 -7.41
C VAL A 45 10.85 -10.70 -8.71
N THR A 46 9.92 -11.62 -8.97
CA THR A 46 8.96 -11.52 -10.08
C THR A 46 7.64 -10.91 -9.62
N GLU A 47 6.86 -10.38 -10.55
CA GLU A 47 5.52 -9.84 -10.24
C GLU A 47 4.60 -10.87 -9.57
N SER A 48 4.70 -12.14 -9.99
CA SER A 48 3.91 -13.24 -9.42
C SER A 48 4.31 -13.51 -7.96
N SER A 49 5.61 -13.55 -7.68
CA SER A 49 6.11 -13.69 -6.31
C SER A 49 5.69 -12.51 -5.44
N LEU A 50 5.85 -11.28 -5.96
CA LEU A 50 5.44 -10.05 -5.28
C LEU A 50 3.96 -10.08 -4.93
N THR A 51 3.11 -10.36 -5.91
CA THR A 51 1.65 -10.44 -5.75
C THR A 51 1.25 -11.47 -4.71
N THR A 52 1.93 -12.61 -4.67
CA THR A 52 1.64 -13.68 -3.70
C THR A 52 1.98 -13.23 -2.28
N THR A 53 3.17 -12.66 -2.08
CA THR A 53 3.61 -12.17 -0.77
C THR A 53 2.76 -11.00 -0.30
N THR A 54 2.53 -10.00 -1.15
CA THR A 54 1.72 -8.83 -0.80
C THR A 54 0.26 -9.21 -0.54
N SER A 55 -0.30 -10.18 -1.26
CA SER A 55 -1.62 -10.75 -0.96
C SER A 55 -1.67 -11.41 0.43
N SER A 56 -0.62 -12.12 0.82
CA SER A 56 -0.53 -12.70 2.17
C SER A 56 -0.38 -11.63 3.24
N LEU A 57 0.32 -10.53 2.93
CA LEU A 57 0.45 -9.40 3.86
C LEU A 57 -0.88 -8.63 3.99
N CYS A 58 -1.66 -8.48 2.92
CA CYS A 58 -3.01 -7.90 3.02
C CYS A 58 -3.87 -8.62 4.05
N ARG A 59 -3.81 -9.96 4.10
CA ARG A 59 -4.51 -10.78 5.10
C ARG A 59 -4.05 -10.57 6.53
N LYS A 60 -2.79 -10.15 6.71
CA LYS A 60 -2.20 -9.87 8.02
C LYS A 60 -2.68 -8.52 8.55
N TYR A 61 -2.85 -7.54 7.67
CA TYR A 61 -3.13 -6.15 8.03
C TYR A 61 -4.61 -5.77 7.93
N TYR A 62 -5.38 -6.46 7.11
CA TYR A 62 -6.78 -6.16 6.82
C TYR A 62 -7.63 -7.42 6.93
N ILE A 63 -8.89 -7.25 7.33
CA ILE A 63 -9.87 -8.34 7.48
C ILE A 63 -11.14 -7.97 6.71
N GLY A 64 -11.71 -8.95 6.01
CA GLY A 64 -12.98 -8.77 5.30
C GLY A 64 -12.83 -7.96 4.02
N PHE A 65 -13.62 -6.91 3.85
CA PHE A 65 -13.67 -6.14 2.60
C PHE A 65 -12.35 -5.42 2.29
N GLU A 66 -11.67 -4.89 3.31
CA GLU A 66 -10.40 -4.20 3.18
C GLU A 66 -9.28 -5.13 2.67
N GLU A 67 -9.30 -6.42 3.06
CA GLU A 67 -8.38 -7.43 2.52
C GLU A 67 -8.54 -7.57 1.01
N VAL A 68 -9.79 -7.64 0.54
CA VAL A 68 -10.12 -7.81 -0.87
C VAL A 68 -9.62 -6.60 -1.68
N ILE A 69 -9.88 -5.39 -1.19
CA ILE A 69 -9.42 -4.16 -1.84
C ILE A 69 -7.89 -4.09 -1.87
N CYS A 70 -7.22 -4.38 -0.75
CA CYS A 70 -5.77 -4.42 -0.67
C CYS A 70 -5.17 -5.37 -1.71
N ARG A 71 -5.74 -6.57 -1.86
CA ARG A 71 -5.29 -7.57 -2.83
C ARG A 71 -5.50 -7.11 -4.28
N ILE A 72 -6.65 -6.51 -4.59
CA ILE A 72 -6.93 -6.00 -5.94
C ILE A 72 -5.96 -4.87 -6.28
N LEU A 73 -5.76 -3.91 -5.38
CA LEU A 73 -4.84 -2.80 -5.60
C LEU A 73 -3.41 -3.29 -5.85
N LEU A 74 -2.94 -4.26 -5.06
CA LEU A 74 -1.59 -4.81 -5.23
C LEU A 74 -1.45 -5.68 -6.47
N GLN A 75 -2.51 -6.38 -6.90
CA GLN A 75 -2.51 -7.13 -8.16
C GLN A 75 -2.44 -6.20 -9.38
N VAL A 76 -3.26 -5.15 -9.40
CA VAL A 76 -3.31 -4.21 -10.52
C VAL A 76 -2.01 -3.40 -10.62
N ASN A 77 -1.40 -3.06 -9.48
CA ASN A 77 -0.18 -2.25 -9.43
C ASN A 77 1.09 -3.09 -9.20
N ALA A 78 1.04 -4.43 -9.34
CA ALA A 78 2.17 -5.31 -9.02
C ALA A 78 3.44 -4.95 -9.78
N SER A 79 3.30 -4.63 -11.08
CA SER A 79 4.41 -4.25 -11.96
C SER A 79 5.07 -2.94 -11.52
N ASP A 80 4.26 -1.91 -11.27
CA ASP A 80 4.75 -0.59 -10.84
C ASP A 80 5.36 -0.65 -9.43
N LEU A 81 4.74 -1.41 -8.52
CA LEU A 81 5.26 -1.64 -7.18
C LEU A 81 6.60 -2.39 -7.23
N LEU A 82 6.70 -3.45 -8.03
CA LEU A 82 7.94 -4.20 -8.20
C LEU A 82 9.05 -3.30 -8.71
N LYS A 83 8.76 -2.49 -9.73
CA LYS A 83 9.71 -1.54 -10.29
C LYS A 83 10.15 -0.50 -9.27
N ALA A 84 9.22 0.04 -8.47
CA ALA A 84 9.54 0.98 -7.41
C ALA A 84 10.46 0.37 -6.34
N LEU A 85 10.18 -0.88 -5.95
CA LEU A 85 11.00 -1.62 -4.98
C LEU A 85 12.40 -1.93 -5.53
N GLN A 86 12.51 -2.34 -6.80
CA GLN A 86 13.79 -2.63 -7.45
C GLN A 86 14.64 -1.39 -7.71
N THR A 87 14.01 -0.23 -7.91
CA THR A 87 14.70 1.05 -8.11
C THR A 87 15.01 1.77 -6.79
N GLY A 88 14.68 1.18 -5.65
CA GLY A 88 14.96 1.74 -4.33
C GLY A 88 14.12 2.98 -4.00
N VAL A 89 12.92 3.11 -4.58
CA VAL A 89 11.99 4.18 -4.25
C VAL A 89 11.61 4.08 -2.76
N SER A 90 11.55 5.22 -2.07
CA SER A 90 11.22 5.24 -0.65
C SER A 90 9.79 4.75 -0.40
N ILE A 91 9.59 4.10 0.75
CA ILE A 91 8.29 3.58 1.18
C ILE A 91 7.24 4.70 1.22
N ASP A 92 7.62 5.90 1.66
CA ASP A 92 6.74 7.07 1.67
C ASP A 92 6.23 7.42 0.27
N THR A 93 7.13 7.49 -0.71
CA THR A 93 6.77 7.79 -2.11
C THR A 93 5.87 6.70 -2.70
N ILE A 94 6.08 5.42 -2.33
CA ILE A 94 5.24 4.31 -2.79
C ILE A 94 3.81 4.48 -2.27
N CYS A 95 3.65 4.73 -0.96
CA CYS A 95 2.33 4.89 -0.36
C CYS A 95 1.62 6.19 -0.78
N GLU A 96 2.37 7.26 -1.07
CA GLU A 96 1.84 8.49 -1.66
C GLU A 96 1.35 8.28 -3.10
N LYS A 97 2.18 7.64 -3.95
CA LYS A 97 1.78 7.32 -5.34
C LYS A 97 0.61 6.35 -5.41
N GLY A 98 0.48 5.47 -4.42
CA GLY A 98 -0.67 4.60 -4.24
C GLY A 98 -1.95 5.34 -3.81
N GLY A 99 -1.88 6.64 -3.51
CA GLY A 99 -3.00 7.43 -3.02
C GLY A 99 -3.45 7.04 -1.60
N VAL A 100 -2.58 6.35 -0.85
CA VAL A 100 -2.88 5.86 0.51
C VAL A 100 -2.39 6.82 1.57
N CYS A 101 -1.24 7.46 1.35
CA CYS A 101 -0.72 8.54 2.19
C CYS A 101 -0.90 9.88 1.48
N ASN A 102 -1.32 10.91 2.20
CA ASN A 102 -1.19 12.29 1.72
C ASN A 102 0.11 12.91 2.25
N ASN A 103 0.74 13.76 1.44
CA ASN A 103 1.97 14.49 1.78
C ASN A 103 1.84 15.43 3.01
N ASN A 104 0.66 15.51 3.63
CA ASN A 104 0.39 16.26 4.84
C ASN A 104 0.48 15.41 6.14
N ASP A 105 0.63 14.09 6.05
CA ASP A 105 0.60 13.21 7.23
C ASP A 105 1.93 13.13 8.01
N TYR A 106 3.07 13.45 7.38
CA TYR A 106 4.37 13.33 8.04
C TYR A 106 4.62 14.35 9.17
N TYR A 107 3.84 15.44 9.23
CA TYR A 107 4.01 16.51 10.22
C TYR A 107 3.11 16.38 11.46
N ARG A 108 2.21 15.40 11.53
CA ARG A 108 1.24 15.27 12.64
C ARG A 108 1.65 14.30 13.75
N GLN A 109 2.72 13.52 13.61
CA GLN A 109 3.20 12.59 14.64
C GLN A 109 4.23 13.18 15.62
N ARG A 110 4.42 14.52 15.63
CA ARG A 110 5.35 15.21 16.53
C ARG A 110 4.70 16.15 17.54
N ILE A 111 3.37 16.19 17.61
CA ILE A 111 2.62 17.03 18.54
C ILE A 111 1.48 16.23 19.18
N ILE A 112 1.80 15.20 19.96
CA ILE A 112 1.09 14.85 21.21
C ILE A 112 2.12 14.26 22.18
#